data_AF-A0A7C4UNH6-F1
#
_entry.id   AF-A0A7C4UNH6-F1
#
_cell.length_a   1.000
_cell.length_b   1.000
_cell.length_c   1.000
_cell.angle_alpha   90.00
_cell.angle_beta   90.00
_cell.angle_gamma   90.00
#
_symmetry.space_group_name_H-M   'P 1'
#
loop_
_entity.id
_entity.type
_entity.pdbx_description
1 polymer ?
#
loop_
_entity_poly.entity_id
_entity_poly.type
_entity_poly.pdbx_seq_one_letter_code
_entity_poly.pdbx_strand_id
1 'polypeptide(L)'
;MKNNQAAKRAQWSAADRARHQAIREKFRTWRPSPEELIATGEGAAFDLRGEYRQLRPLLDEVKRAREAAGLTLAEVSRRCGIDQPALSRLENGHNKNPTLDTIWRYAAAVGRRLILSTEKILDTRHGSANPKQCSSRRRKLKSA
;
A
#
# COMPACT_ATOMS: atom_id res chain seq x y z
N MET A 1 1.70 36.98 1.34
CA MET A 1 3.16 36.77 1.54
C MET A 1 3.38 35.38 2.13
N LYS A 2 4.12 34.55 1.38
CA LYS A 2 4.83 33.28 1.69
C LYS A 2 4.47 32.51 2.98
N ASN A 3 3.84 31.34 2.84
CA ASN A 3 3.97 30.23 3.79
C ASN A 3 4.58 29.02 3.09
N ASN A 4 5.92 29.03 3.02
CA ASN A 4 6.74 27.91 2.57
C ASN A 4 7.06 27.04 3.79
N GLN A 5 6.18 26.11 4.14
CA GLN A 5 6.58 25.02 5.03
C GLN A 5 7.43 24.05 4.22
N ALA A 6 8.74 24.29 4.25
CA ALA A 6 9.74 23.37 3.72
C ALA A 6 9.51 21.98 4.32
N ALA A 7 9.21 21.01 3.47
CA ALA A 7 9.10 19.60 3.85
C ALA A 7 10.36 19.19 4.62
N LYS A 8 10.21 18.87 5.91
CA LYS A 8 11.30 18.36 6.74
C LYS A 8 11.85 17.10 6.08
N ARG A 9 13.08 17.17 5.53
CA ARG A 9 13.80 15.97 5.06
C ARG A 9 13.84 14.99 6.23
N ALA A 10 13.27 13.79 6.07
CA ALA A 10 13.36 12.74 7.07
C ALA A 10 14.85 12.41 7.27
N GLN A 11 15.48 13.01 8.29
CA GLN A 11 16.86 12.74 8.64
C GLN A 11 16.90 11.34 9.27
N TRP A 12 17.26 10.34 8.48
CA TRP A 12 17.50 9.00 9.03
C TRP A 12 18.64 9.08 10.04
N SER A 13 18.40 8.58 11.25
CA SER A 13 19.44 8.50 12.27
C SER A 13 20.54 7.52 11.83
N ALA A 14 21.69 7.55 12.51
CA ALA A 14 22.73 6.55 12.27
C ALA A 14 22.21 5.12 12.55
N ALA A 15 21.33 4.97 13.55
CA ALA A 15 20.68 3.71 13.87
C ALA A 15 19.74 3.23 12.75
N ASP A 16 18.95 4.13 12.15
CA ASP A 16 18.07 3.78 11.02
C ASP A 16 18.86 3.32 9.80
N ARG A 17 19.99 3.99 9.50
CA ARG A 17 20.88 3.58 8.41
C ARG A 17 21.51 2.22 8.66
N ALA A 18 21.99 1.96 9.88
CA ALA A 18 22.53 0.66 10.26
C ALA A 18 21.48 -0.46 10.15
N ARG A 19 20.24 -0.20 10.59
CA ARG A 19 19.11 -1.12 10.44
C ARG A 19 18.84 -1.45 8.97
N HIS A 20 18.80 -0.44 8.10
CA HIS A 20 18.63 -0.65 6.66
C HIS A 20 19.81 -1.40 6.02
N GLN A 21 21.04 -1.12 6.45
CA GLN A 21 22.23 -1.81 5.96
C GLN A 21 22.23 -3.28 6.35
N ALA A 22 21.91 -3.61 7.61
CA ALA A 22 21.83 -5.00 8.08
C ALA A 22 20.75 -5.80 7.34
N ILE A 23 19.58 -5.18 7.07
CA ILE A 23 18.53 -5.81 6.25
C ILE A 23 19.06 -6.07 4.83
N ARG A 24 19.71 -5.09 4.18
CA ARG A 24 20.29 -5.26 2.84
C ARG A 24 21.37 -6.34 2.79
N GLU A 25 22.22 -6.41 3.80
CA GLU A 25 23.27 -7.42 3.94
C GLU A 25 22.66 -8.82 4.09
N LYS A 26 21.64 -8.98 4.95
CA LYS A 26 20.89 -10.24 5.15
C LYS A 26 20.33 -10.78 3.83
N PHE A 27 19.76 -9.90 3.01
CA PHE A 27 19.17 -10.25 1.70
C PHE A 27 20.17 -10.24 0.53
N ARG A 28 21.46 -9.97 0.77
CA ARG A 28 22.52 -10.03 -0.26
C ARG A 28 22.93 -11.47 -0.57
N THR A 29 23.01 -12.30 0.47
CA THR A 29 23.45 -13.70 0.38
C THR A 29 22.28 -14.67 0.23
N TRP A 30 21.11 -14.33 0.77
CA TRP A 30 19.90 -15.12 0.66
C TRP A 30 18.83 -14.34 -0.11
N ARG A 31 18.42 -14.87 -1.28
CA ARG A 31 17.38 -14.32 -2.16
C ARG A 31 16.16 -15.26 -2.19
N PRO A 32 15.33 -15.26 -1.14
CA PRO A 32 14.15 -16.11 -1.09
C PRO A 32 13.12 -15.69 -2.14
N SER A 33 12.35 -16.66 -2.60
CA SER A 33 11.17 -16.41 -3.45
C SER A 33 10.05 -15.74 -2.63
N PRO A 34 9.10 -15.06 -3.30
CA PRO A 34 7.92 -14.50 -2.63
C PRO A 34 7.13 -15.54 -1.81
N GLU A 35 7.10 -16.80 -2.25
CA GLU A 35 6.41 -17.91 -1.58
C GLU A 35 7.15 -18.35 -0.30
N GLU A 36 8.49 -18.41 -0.36
CA GLU A 36 9.34 -18.75 0.79
C GLU A 36 9.29 -17.67 1.89
N LEU A 37 9.22 -16.40 1.50
CA LEU A 37 9.03 -15.29 2.44
C LEU A 37 7.65 -15.36 3.13
N ILE A 38 6.61 -15.77 2.39
CA ILE A 38 5.27 -15.95 2.94
C ILE A 38 5.27 -17.12 3.93
N ALA A 39 5.92 -18.24 3.60
CA ALA A 39 5.99 -19.45 4.43
C ALA A 39 6.76 -19.23 5.74
N THR A 40 7.88 -18.50 5.71
CA THR A 40 8.72 -18.20 6.88
C THR A 40 8.14 -17.11 7.80
N GLY A 41 7.07 -16.42 7.37
CA GLY A 41 6.49 -15.28 8.10
C GLY A 41 7.30 -13.98 7.98
N GLU A 42 8.51 -14.02 7.43
CA GLU A 42 9.34 -12.84 7.17
C GLU A 42 8.71 -11.89 6.12
N GLY A 43 7.83 -12.42 5.26
CA GLY A 43 7.01 -11.67 4.31
C GLY A 43 5.92 -10.81 4.93
N ALA A 44 5.59 -10.99 6.22
CA ALA A 44 4.62 -10.15 6.93
C ALA A 44 5.10 -8.69 6.99
N ALA A 45 6.42 -8.46 7.14
CA ALA A 45 7.01 -7.13 7.11
C ALA A 45 6.96 -6.49 5.70
N PHE A 46 6.88 -7.30 4.65
CA PHE A 46 6.76 -6.85 3.26
C PHE A 46 5.31 -6.69 2.79
N ASP A 47 4.32 -6.95 3.65
CA ASP A 47 2.90 -7.02 3.24
C ASP A 47 2.70 -7.86 1.97
N LEU A 48 3.37 -9.01 1.91
CA LEU A 48 3.23 -9.94 0.78
C LEU A 48 1.86 -10.62 0.72
N ARG A 49 0.95 -10.34 1.68
CA ARG A 49 -0.32 -11.06 1.85
C ARG A 49 -1.59 -10.23 1.59
N GLY A 50 -1.64 -8.92 1.81
CA GLY A 50 -2.92 -8.26 2.05
C GLY A 50 -3.64 -7.66 0.84
N GLU A 51 -3.30 -6.42 0.52
CA GLU A 51 -4.16 -5.57 -0.34
C GLU A 51 -3.33 -4.84 -1.41
N TYR A 52 -2.07 -4.51 -1.08
CA TYR A 52 -1.15 -3.88 -2.03
C TYR A 52 -0.88 -4.74 -3.28
N ARG A 53 -0.83 -6.08 -3.14
CA ARG A 53 -0.66 -6.99 -4.28
C ARG A 53 -1.80 -6.85 -5.31
N GLN A 54 -3.04 -6.77 -4.84
CA GLN A 54 -4.20 -6.60 -5.72
C GLN A 54 -4.26 -5.18 -6.32
N LEU A 55 -3.78 -4.19 -5.57
CA LEU A 55 -3.72 -2.81 -6.02
C LEU A 55 -2.57 -2.52 -7.01
N ARG A 56 -1.50 -3.32 -6.99
CA ARG A 56 -0.29 -3.09 -7.77
C ARG A 56 -0.54 -2.94 -9.29
N PRO A 57 -1.32 -3.81 -9.96
CA PRO A 57 -1.59 -3.65 -11.38
C PRO A 57 -2.26 -2.31 -11.72
N LEU A 58 -3.18 -1.85 -10.87
CA LEU A 58 -3.85 -0.57 -11.04
C LEU A 58 -2.85 0.60 -10.90
N LEU A 59 -2.00 0.58 -9.88
CA LEU A 59 -0.99 1.62 -9.70
C LEU A 59 0.06 1.64 -10.83
N ASP A 60 0.45 0.47 -11.34
CA ASP A 60 1.35 0.37 -12.48
C ASP A 60 0.70 0.91 -13.78
N GLU A 61 -0.62 0.79 -13.94
CA GLU A 61 -1.34 1.43 -15.04
C GLU A 61 -1.34 2.95 -14.92
N VAL A 62 -1.66 3.48 -13.73
CA VAL A 62 -1.66 4.94 -13.48
C VAL A 62 -0.26 5.51 -13.68
N LYS A 63 0.78 4.80 -13.22
CA LYS A 63 2.19 5.17 -13.45
C LYS A 63 2.55 5.20 -14.93
N ARG A 64 2.16 4.18 -15.69
CA ARG A 64 2.39 4.15 -17.15
C ARG A 64 1.66 5.30 -17.85
N ALA A 65 0.45 5.63 -17.41
CA ALA A 65 -0.28 6.79 -17.94
C ALA A 65 0.44 8.11 -17.65
N ARG A 66 1.00 8.27 -16.43
CA ARG A 66 1.84 9.42 -16.08
C ARG A 66 3.04 9.55 -17.01
N GLU A 67 3.75 8.45 -17.23
CA GLU A 67 4.96 8.39 -18.06
C GLU A 67 4.65 8.68 -19.52
N ALA A 68 3.57 8.11 -20.07
CA ALA A 68 3.09 8.39 -21.43
C ALA A 68 2.67 9.85 -21.62
N ALA A 69 2.15 10.49 -20.57
CA ALA A 69 1.81 11.91 -20.58
C ALA A 69 3.04 12.83 -20.35
N GLY A 70 4.24 12.28 -20.17
CA GLY A 70 5.46 13.06 -19.92
C GLY A 70 5.46 13.81 -18.58
N LEU A 71 4.60 13.41 -17.63
CA LEU A 71 4.43 14.14 -16.38
C LEU A 71 5.46 13.67 -15.34
N THR A 72 6.13 14.65 -14.72
CA THR A 72 7.00 14.39 -13.57
C THR A 72 6.16 14.19 -12.30
N LEU A 73 6.72 13.51 -11.29
CA LEU A 73 6.06 13.39 -9.99
C LEU A 73 5.79 14.76 -9.32
N ALA A 74 6.64 15.76 -9.56
CA ALA A 74 6.43 17.12 -9.06
C ALA A 74 5.24 17.79 -9.75
N GLU A 75 5.06 17.57 -11.05
CA GLU A 75 3.93 18.10 -11.80
C GLU A 75 2.61 17.46 -11.35
N VAL A 76 2.59 16.14 -11.20
CA VAL A 76 1.42 15.43 -10.65
C VAL A 76 1.11 15.90 -9.23
N SER A 77 2.13 16.07 -8.39
CA SER A 77 1.99 16.58 -7.02
C SER A 77 1.26 17.92 -6.98
N ARG A 78 1.61 18.85 -7.88
CA ARG A 78 0.92 20.14 -8.03
C ARG A 78 -0.54 20.00 -8.44
N ARG A 79 -0.86 19.02 -9.29
CA ARG A 79 -2.23 18.79 -9.81
C ARG A 79 -3.16 18.13 -8.80
N CYS A 80 -2.68 17.13 -8.06
CA CYS A 80 -3.51 16.33 -7.15
C CYS A 80 -3.41 16.75 -5.67
N GLY A 81 -2.49 17.65 -5.33
CA GLY A 81 -2.24 18.07 -3.94
C GLY A 81 -1.68 16.96 -3.05
N ILE A 82 -1.00 15.97 -3.64
CA ILE A 82 -0.32 14.89 -2.91
C ILE A 82 1.17 15.19 -2.96
N ASP A 83 1.86 15.11 -1.82
CA ASP A 83 3.30 15.36 -1.75
C ASP A 83 4.10 14.44 -2.68
N GLN A 84 5.11 14.98 -3.37
CA GLN A 84 5.97 14.23 -4.29
C GLN A 84 6.61 12.97 -3.64
N PRO A 85 7.12 12.99 -2.38
CA PRO A 85 7.58 11.78 -1.72
C PRO A 85 6.48 10.76 -1.42
N ALA A 86 5.23 11.20 -1.22
CA ALA A 86 4.10 10.31 -1.04
C ALA A 86 3.72 9.61 -2.35
N LEU A 87 3.70 10.34 -3.48
CA LEU A 87 3.53 9.76 -4.81
C LEU A 87 4.66 8.76 -5.16
N SER A 88 5.91 9.10 -4.82
CA SER A 88 7.04 8.19 -5.01
C SER A 88 6.89 6.91 -4.20
N ARG A 89 6.47 7.00 -2.92
CA ARG A 89 6.19 5.80 -2.11
C ARG A 89 5.02 4.99 -2.65
N LEU A 90 4.00 5.65 -3.20
CA LEU A 90 2.85 5.00 -3.82
C LEU A 90 3.26 4.19 -5.06
N GLU A 91 4.04 4.78 -5.97
CA GLU A 91 4.51 4.10 -7.19
C GLU A 91 5.49 2.96 -6.93
N ASN A 92 6.28 3.05 -5.86
CA ASN A 92 7.30 2.06 -5.53
C ASN A 92 6.82 1.00 -4.52
N GLY A 93 5.57 1.04 -4.08
CA GLY A 93 5.01 0.09 -3.13
C GLY A 93 5.54 0.16 -1.72
N HIS A 94 6.06 1.32 -1.34
CA HIS A 94 6.39 1.63 0.05
C HIS A 94 5.18 2.15 0.84
N ASN A 95 4.06 2.44 0.17
CA ASN A 95 2.79 2.75 0.81
C ASN A 95 1.88 1.52 0.77
N LYS A 96 1.77 0.82 1.91
CA LYS A 96 1.08 -0.47 2.03
C LYS A 96 -0.44 -0.36 1.93
N ASN A 97 -1.02 0.74 2.41
CA ASN A 97 -2.46 0.95 2.42
C ASN A 97 -2.80 2.40 2.02
N PRO A 98 -2.72 2.73 0.72
CA PRO A 98 -3.19 4.03 0.25
C PRO A 98 -4.71 4.10 0.31
N THR A 99 -5.24 5.27 0.69
CA THR A 99 -6.69 5.50 0.64
C THR A 99 -7.18 5.50 -0.81
N LEU A 100 -8.43 5.08 -1.03
CA LEU A 100 -9.08 5.19 -2.35
C LEU A 100 -8.98 6.60 -2.91
N ASP A 101 -9.23 7.62 -2.07
CA ASP A 101 -9.10 9.03 -2.44
C ASP A 101 -7.70 9.40 -2.98
N THR A 102 -6.63 8.86 -2.39
CA THR A 102 -5.26 9.06 -2.88
C THR A 102 -5.10 8.52 -4.30
N ILE A 103 -5.63 7.33 -4.58
CA ILE A 103 -5.56 6.68 -5.90
C ILE A 103 -6.41 7.47 -6.89
N TRP A 104 -7.60 7.92 -6.49
CA TRP A 104 -8.51 8.72 -7.31
C TRP A 104 -7.88 10.04 -7.75
N ARG A 105 -7.33 10.81 -6.80
CA ARG A 105 -6.67 12.08 -7.09
C ARG A 105 -5.45 11.90 -7.98
N TYR A 106 -4.68 10.82 -7.78
CA TYR A 106 -3.56 10.51 -8.65
C TYR A 106 -4.03 10.18 -10.08
N ALA A 107 -4.99 9.25 -10.24
CA ALA A 107 -5.55 8.88 -11.53
C ALA A 107 -6.12 10.09 -12.29
N ALA A 108 -6.89 10.94 -11.60
CA ALA A 108 -7.46 12.15 -12.19
C ALA A 108 -6.38 13.12 -12.68
N ALA A 109 -5.30 13.31 -11.92
CA ALA A 109 -4.19 14.20 -12.30
C ALA A 109 -3.42 13.74 -13.54
N VAL A 110 -3.49 12.45 -13.89
CA VAL A 110 -2.91 11.88 -15.12
C VAL A 110 -3.96 11.65 -16.21
N GLY A 111 -5.18 12.18 -16.06
CA GLY A 111 -6.24 12.08 -17.07
C GLY A 111 -6.91 10.71 -17.14
N ARG A 112 -6.90 9.95 -16.05
CA ARG A 112 -7.55 8.62 -15.95
C ARG A 112 -8.74 8.66 -15.00
N ARG A 113 -9.73 7.80 -15.27
CA ARG A 113 -10.88 7.57 -14.40
C ARG A 113 -10.78 6.18 -13.79
N LEU A 114 -10.88 6.08 -12.47
CA LEU A 114 -10.97 4.78 -11.80
C LEU A 114 -12.38 4.19 -11.99
N ILE A 115 -12.42 2.90 -12.30
CA ILE A 115 -13.64 2.10 -12.34
C ILE A 115 -13.38 0.92 -11.42
N LEU A 116 -14.19 0.80 -10.36
CA LEU A 116 -14.07 -0.30 -9.40
C LEU A 116 -15.08 -1.39 -9.74
N SER A 117 -14.64 -2.63 -9.65
CA SER A 117 -15.47 -3.83 -9.72
C SER A 117 -15.10 -4.76 -8.59
N THR A 118 -15.99 -5.72 -8.30
CA THR A 118 -15.77 -6.75 -7.29
C THR A 118 -16.04 -8.11 -7.91
N GLU A 119 -15.33 -9.13 -7.47
CA GLU A 119 -15.56 -10.52 -7.84
C GLU A 119 -15.84 -11.38 -6.61
N LYS A 120 -16.43 -12.56 -6.83
CA LYS A 120 -16.68 -13.49 -5.74
C LYS A 120 -15.36 -14.12 -5.31
N ILE A 121 -14.96 -13.85 -4.07
CA ILE A 121 -13.79 -14.49 -3.45
C ILE A 121 -14.21 -15.43 -2.31
N LEU A 122 -13.37 -16.42 -2.03
CA LEU A 122 -13.40 -17.12 -0.75
C LEU A 122 -12.53 -16.30 0.22
N ASP A 123 -13.09 -15.88 1.36
CA ASP A 123 -12.33 -15.12 2.35
C ASP A 123 -11.33 -16.04 3.06
N THR A 124 -10.08 -16.00 2.60
CA THR A 124 -8.96 -16.73 3.17
C THR A 124 -8.26 -15.98 4.29
N ARG A 125 -8.79 -14.83 4.76
CA ARG A 125 -8.26 -14.08 5.93
C ARG A 125 -8.54 -14.79 7.27
N HIS A 126 -8.61 -16.12 7.27
CA HIS A 126 -8.73 -16.94 8.46
C HIS A 126 -7.41 -16.91 9.25
N GLY A 127 -7.35 -16.03 10.24
CA GLY A 127 -6.23 -15.93 11.17
C GLY A 127 -6.39 -14.89 12.29
N SER A 128 -7.61 -14.59 12.75
CA SER A 128 -7.83 -13.82 14.01
C SER A 128 -9.27 -13.90 14.56
N ALA A 129 -10.06 -14.92 14.21
CA ALA A 129 -11.31 -15.16 14.93
C ALA A 129 -10.98 -15.87 16.26
N ASN A 130 -10.79 -15.10 17.33
CA ASN A 130 -10.89 -15.66 18.69
C ASN A 130 -12.34 -16.13 18.88
N PRO A 131 -12.63 -17.44 19.04
CA PRO A 131 -14.00 -17.96 19.06
C PRO A 131 -14.82 -17.51 20.29
N LYS A 132 -14.22 -16.78 21.23
CA LYS A 132 -14.84 -16.44 22.52
C LYS A 132 -15.69 -15.15 22.53
N GLN A 133 -15.86 -14.42 21.43
CA GLN A 133 -16.59 -13.14 21.44
C GLN A 133 -17.90 -13.08 20.64
N CYS A 134 -18.30 -14.15 19.96
CA CYS A 134 -19.61 -14.18 19.28
C CYS A 134 -20.64 -14.98 20.09
N SER A 135 -20.88 -14.56 21.32
CA SER A 135 -22.00 -15.05 22.15
C SER A 135 -23.02 -13.94 22.37
N SER A 136 -23.76 -13.56 21.33
CA SER A 136 -24.98 -12.78 21.54
C SER A 136 -26.18 -13.31 20.74
N ARG A 137 -27.05 -13.98 21.52
CA ARG A 137 -28.51 -14.11 21.34
C ARG A 137 -29.01 -14.81 20.07
N ARG A 138 -29.12 -16.14 20.13
CA ARG A 138 -30.28 -16.83 19.51
C ARG A 138 -31.54 -16.39 20.25
N ARG A 139 -32.31 -15.46 19.66
CA ARG A 139 -33.72 -15.27 20.05
C ARG A 139 -34.44 -16.59 19.77
N LYS A 140 -34.93 -17.26 20.82
CA LYS A 140 -35.90 -18.35 20.70
C LYS A 140 -37.15 -17.78 20.03
N LEU A 141 -37.42 -18.17 18.79
CA LEU A 141 -38.76 -18.06 18.22
C LEU A 141 -39.65 -19.01 19.05
N LYS A 142 -40.54 -18.43 19.86
CA LYS A 142 -41.68 -19.16 20.43
C LYS A 142 -42.69 -19.33 19.30
N SER A 143 -42.88 -20.56 18.86
CA SER A 143 -44.02 -20.97 18.05
C SER A 143 -45.28 -20.98 18.92
N ALA A 144 -46.33 -20.32 18.45
CA ALA A 144 -47.72 -20.54 18.86
C ALA A 144 -48.40 -21.41 17.80
#